data_AF-A0A9D0Q2G3-F1
#
_entry.id   AF-A0A9D0Q2G3-F1
#
_cell.length_a   1.000
_cell.length_b   1.000
_cell.length_c   1.000
_cell.angle_alpha   90.00
_cell.angle_beta   90.00
_cell.angle_gamma   90.00
#
_symmetry.space_group_name_H-M   'P 1'
#
loop_
_entity.id
_entity.type
_entity.pdbx_description
1 polymer ?
#
loop_
_entity_poly.entity_id
_entity_poly.type
_entity_poly.pdbx_seq_one_letter_code
_entity_poly.pdbx_strand_id
1 'polypeptide(L)'
;YPLDETVVLHINATTSQAIEQHILKTFQPATPQLAFLGYDVHDRFYYASGVYNIFTTCNTWVGRVLRQSGVSISWWTPFSYNITHSIPERLKTQKN
;
A
#
# COMPACT_ATOMS: atom_id res chain seq x y z
N TYR A 1 -4.96 18.92 10.68
CA TYR A 1 -4.60 17.74 9.88
C TYR A 1 -5.78 16.79 10.00
N PRO A 2 -6.61 16.57 8.98
CA PRO A 2 -7.67 15.59 9.12
C PRO A 2 -7.00 14.20 9.16
N LEU A 3 -7.09 13.52 10.30
CA LEU A 3 -6.54 12.18 10.48
C LEU A 3 -7.34 11.11 9.70
N ASP A 4 -8.49 11.48 9.13
CA ASP A 4 -9.49 10.58 8.55
C ASP A 4 -9.69 10.75 7.04
N GLU A 5 -8.69 11.23 6.30
CA GLU A 5 -8.80 11.29 4.84
C GLU A 5 -8.72 9.88 4.23
N THR A 6 -9.87 9.37 3.80
CA THR A 6 -9.95 8.13 3.01
C THR A 6 -10.00 8.48 1.52
N VAL A 7 -9.06 7.93 0.75
CA VAL A 7 -9.05 8.04 -0.71
C VAL A 7 -9.31 6.66 -1.30
N VAL A 8 -10.44 6.52 -1.98
CA VAL A 8 -10.77 5.29 -2.72
C VAL A 8 -10.13 5.35 -4.10
N LEU A 9 -9.47 4.25 -4.49
CA LEU A 9 -8.76 4.13 -5.76
C LEU A 9 -9.53 3.26 -6.76
N HIS A 10 -9.84 3.85 -7.91
CA HIS A 10 -10.42 3.14 -9.05
C HIS A 10 -9.31 2.59 -9.93
N ILE A 11 -8.98 1.31 -9.73
CA ILE A 11 -7.94 0.60 -10.49
C ILE A 11 -8.55 -0.51 -11.35
N ASN A 12 -7.89 -0.85 -12.45
CA ASN A 12 -8.31 -1.96 -13.30
C ASN A 12 -7.82 -3.32 -12.75
N ALA A 13 -8.36 -4.41 -13.31
CA ALA A 13 -8.01 -5.77 -12.91
C ALA A 13 -6.49 -6.06 -13.01
N THR A 14 -5.82 -5.57 -14.06
CA THR A 14 -4.37 -5.75 -14.25
C THR A 14 -3.56 -5.11 -13.13
N THR A 15 -3.93 -3.89 -12.73
CA THR A 15 -3.27 -3.15 -11.64
C THR A 15 -3.53 -3.83 -10.31
N SER A 16 -4.77 -4.27 -10.06
CA SER A 16 -5.14 -5.00 -8.84
C SER A 16 -4.35 -6.31 -8.70
N GLN A 17 -4.27 -7.11 -9.76
CA GLN A 17 -3.48 -8.34 -9.79
C GLN A 17 -1.99 -8.05 -9.56
N ALA A 18 -1.44 -6.99 -10.17
CA ALA A 18 -0.05 -6.61 -9.94
C ALA A 18 0.22 -6.23 -8.48
N ILE A 19 -0.71 -5.52 -7.83
CA ILE A 19 -0.62 -5.18 -6.39
C ILE A 19 -0.57 -6.47 -5.56
N GLU A 20 -1.51 -7.39 -5.78
CA GLU A 20 -1.55 -8.66 -5.07
C GLU A 20 -0.25 -9.46 -5.24
N GLN A 21 0.24 -9.60 -6.47
CA GLN A 21 1.47 -10.31 -6.77
C GLN A 21 2.70 -9.67 -6.10
N HIS A 22 2.77 -8.33 -6.04
CA HIS A 22 3.86 -7.65 -5.33
C HIS A 22 3.78 -7.83 -3.81
N ILE A 23 2.57 -7.79 -3.23
CA ILE A 23 2.37 -8.07 -1.81
C ILE A 23 2.83 -9.49 -1.48
N LEU A 24 2.41 -10.49 -2.28
CA LEU A 24 2.79 -11.89 -2.07
C LEU A 24 4.32 -12.10 -2.11
N LYS A 25 5.03 -11.37 -2.98
CA LYS A 25 6.50 -11.41 -3.06
C LYS A 25 7.22 -10.80 -1.86
N THR A 26 6.52 -10.03 -1.02
CA THR A 26 7.14 -9.39 0.14
C THR A 26 7.27 -10.30 1.36
N PHE A 27 6.59 -11.46 1.35
CA PHE A 27 6.69 -12.45 2.42
C PHE A 27 7.98 -13.27 2.35
N GLN A 28 8.60 -13.49 3.51
CA GLN A 28 9.75 -14.37 3.68
C GLN A 28 9.56 -15.24 4.94
N PRO A 29 9.56 -16.59 4.83
CA PRO A 29 9.60 -17.37 3.58
C PRO A 29 8.39 -17.07 2.66
N ALA A 30 8.42 -17.53 1.41
CA ALA A 30 7.37 -17.22 0.42
C ALA A 30 5.94 -17.61 0.88
N THR A 31 5.84 -18.49 1.87
CA THR A 31 4.60 -18.75 2.60
C THR A 31 4.43 -17.73 3.73
N PRO A 32 3.41 -16.86 3.69
CA PRO A 32 3.16 -15.86 4.72
C PRO A 32 2.94 -16.52 6.08
N GLN A 33 3.72 -16.12 7.08
CA GLN A 33 3.55 -16.61 8.44
C GLN A 33 2.60 -15.68 9.20
N LEU A 34 1.46 -16.22 9.66
CA LEU A 34 0.51 -15.49 10.49
C LEU A 34 1.17 -15.12 11.82
N ALA A 35 1.14 -13.83 12.16
CA ALA A 35 1.59 -13.32 13.45
C ALA A 35 0.41 -13.20 14.42
N PHE A 36 -0.66 -12.54 14.00
CA PHE A 36 -1.85 -12.29 14.82
C PHE A 36 -3.11 -12.22 13.95
N LEU A 37 -4.27 -12.42 14.58
CA LEU A 37 -5.55 -12.06 13.96
C LEU A 37 -5.59 -10.54 13.73
N GLY A 38 -6.26 -10.11 12.66
CA GLY A 38 -6.45 -8.70 12.38
C GLY A 38 -7.47 -8.05 13.32
N TYR A 39 -7.90 -6.85 12.99
CA TYR A 39 -8.93 -6.13 13.73
C TYR A 39 -10.32 -6.80 13.61
N ASP A 40 -10.60 -7.49 12.49
CA ASP A 40 -11.86 -8.20 12.27
C ASP A 40 -11.70 -9.49 11.41
N VAL A 41 -12.82 -9.96 10.84
CA VAL A 41 -12.85 -11.20 10.04
C VAL A 41 -12.24 -11.04 8.65
N HIS A 42 -12.00 -9.82 8.20
CA HIS A 42 -11.53 -9.44 6.87
C HIS A 42 -10.03 -9.12 6.80
N ASP A 43 -9.31 -9.09 7.91
CA ASP A 43 -7.87 -8.80 7.95
C ASP A 43 -7.05 -9.77 8.80
N ARG A 44 -5.75 -9.87 8.50
CA ARG A 44 -4.78 -10.73 9.20
C ARG A 44 -3.43 -10.03 9.26
N PHE A 45 -2.70 -10.19 10.37
CA PHE A 45 -1.34 -9.68 10.52
C PHE A 45 -0.32 -10.78 10.31
N TYR A 46 0.69 -10.50 9.49
CA TYR A 46 1.75 -11.42 9.13
C TYR A 46 3.10 -10.87 9.57
N TYR A 47 4.08 -11.76 9.78
CA TYR A 47 5.45 -11.33 10.03
C TYR A 47 6.01 -10.58 8.82
N ALA A 48 6.53 -9.39 9.07
CA ALA A 48 7.22 -8.59 8.07
C ALA A 48 8.69 -9.02 7.94
N SER A 49 9.25 -8.90 6.75
CA SER A 49 10.68 -9.01 6.52
C SER A 49 11.31 -7.62 6.34
N GLY A 50 12.45 -7.40 7.00
CA GLY A 50 13.23 -6.17 6.92
C GLY A 50 13.13 -5.28 8.17
N VAL A 51 13.72 -4.09 8.07
CA VAL A 51 13.86 -3.14 9.18
C VAL A 51 13.16 -1.83 8.83
N TYR A 52 12.37 -1.32 9.77
CA TYR A 52 11.73 -0.01 9.69
C TYR A 52 12.75 1.10 9.99
N ASN A 53 12.81 2.11 9.13
CA ASN A 53 13.63 3.32 9.34
C ASN A 53 13.09 4.50 8.51
N ILE A 54 13.80 5.63 8.52
CA ILE A 54 13.38 6.87 7.82
C ILE A 54 13.27 6.73 6.29
N PHE A 55 13.98 5.77 5.69
CA PHE A 55 13.93 5.47 4.26
C PHE A 55 12.97 4.29 3.95
N THR A 56 12.70 3.45 4.95
CA THR A 56 11.85 2.26 4.86
C THR A 56 10.71 2.35 5.88
N THR A 57 9.72 3.19 5.58
CA THR A 57 8.47 3.30 6.34
C THR A 57 7.35 2.48 5.70
N CYS A 58 6.24 2.28 6.42
CA CYS A 58 5.02 1.69 5.87
C CYS A 58 4.51 2.46 4.63
N ASN A 59 4.55 3.79 4.65
CA ASN A 59 4.15 4.61 3.52
C ASN A 59 5.10 4.44 2.32
N THR A 60 6.42 4.30 2.55
CA THR A 60 7.36 4.02 1.45
C THR A 60 7.16 2.64 0.85
N TRP A 61 6.74 1.66 1.66
CA TRP A 61 6.38 0.32 1.18
C TRP A 61 5.12 0.38 0.31
N VAL A 62 4.05 1.05 0.76
CA VAL A 62 2.82 1.25 -0.04
C VAL A 62 3.13 1.96 -1.36
N GLY A 63 3.89 3.06 -1.32
CA GLY A 63 4.26 3.81 -2.52
C GLY A 63 5.06 2.96 -3.52
N ARG A 64 5.94 2.08 -3.03
CA ARG A 64 6.69 1.14 -3.87
C ARG A 64 5.78 0.12 -4.54
N VAL A 65 4.87 -0.51 -3.79
CA VAL A 65 3.91 -1.48 -4.34
C VAL A 65 3.05 -0.82 -5.42
N LEU A 66 2.46 0.35 -5.13
CA LEU A 66 1.65 1.08 -6.11
C LEU A 66 2.43 1.43 -7.39
N ARG A 67 3.66 1.95 -7.24
CA ARG A 67 4.53 2.28 -8.38
C ARG A 67 4.91 1.05 -9.21
N GLN A 68 5.23 -0.07 -8.56
CA GLN A 68 5.56 -1.32 -9.22
C GLN A 68 4.33 -1.97 -9.89
N SER A 69 3.12 -1.57 -9.49
CA SER A 69 1.86 -1.97 -10.14
C SER A 69 1.38 -1.01 -11.23
N GLY A 70 2.17 0.00 -11.59
CA GLY A 70 1.84 0.94 -12.68
C GLY A 70 1.06 2.19 -12.25
N VAL A 71 0.92 2.44 -10.96
CA VAL A 71 0.34 3.70 -10.46
C VAL A 71 1.42 4.80 -10.45
N SER A 72 1.14 5.90 -11.13
CA SER A 72 2.06 7.06 -11.19
C SER A 72 2.03 7.86 -9.89
N ILE A 73 2.80 7.43 -8.89
CA ILE A 73 2.92 8.03 -7.57
C ILE A 73 4.36 8.51 -7.30
N SER A 74 4.56 9.41 -6.34
CA SER A 74 5.87 9.93 -5.93
C SER A 74 6.88 8.81 -5.60
N TRP A 75 8.16 9.05 -5.92
CA TRP A 75 9.24 8.08 -5.70
C TRP A 75 9.58 7.82 -4.24
N TRP A 76 9.37 8.82 -3.37
CA TRP A 76 9.62 8.73 -1.94
C TRP A 76 8.39 9.22 -1.17
N THR A 77 7.83 8.34 -0.35
CA THR A 77 6.55 8.56 0.33
C THR A 77 6.68 8.25 1.81
N PRO A 78 7.47 9.02 2.60
CA PRO A 78 7.66 8.75 4.02
C PRO A 78 6.39 8.96 4.85
N PHE A 79 5.52 9.89 4.43
CA PHE A 79 4.29 10.25 5.13
C PHE A 79 3.02 9.86 4.34
N SER A 80 1.89 9.73 5.04
CA SER A 80 0.60 9.35 4.44
C SER A 80 0.15 10.32 3.35
N TYR A 81 0.31 11.63 3.57
CA TYR A 81 -0.04 12.66 2.60
C TYR A 81 0.79 12.58 1.30
N ASN A 82 1.99 11.99 1.35
CA ASN A 82 2.74 11.74 0.12
C ASN A 82 2.03 10.68 -0.74
N ILE A 83 1.29 9.76 -0.13
CA ILE A 83 0.47 8.78 -0.85
C ILE A 83 -0.78 9.47 -1.38
N THR A 84 -1.63 10.01 -0.49
CA THR A 84 -2.95 10.51 -0.86
C THR A 84 -2.89 11.66 -1.87
N HIS A 85 -1.94 12.59 -1.74
CA HIS A 85 -1.82 13.71 -2.68
C HIS A 85 -1.15 13.35 -4.00
N SER A 86 -0.14 12.47 -3.99
CA SER A 86 0.64 12.20 -5.21
C SER A 86 -0.05 11.24 -6.19
N ILE A 87 -1.12 10.56 -5.76
CA ILE A 87 -1.90 9.70 -6.66
C ILE A 87 -2.60 10.58 -7.72
N PRO A 88 -2.67 10.15 -9.00
CA PRO A 88 -3.38 10.89 -10.04
C PRO A 88 -4.88 11.04 -9.74
N GLU A 89 -5.43 12.24 -9.93
CA GLU A 89 -6.86 12.52 -9.68
C GLU A 89 -7.80 11.59 -10.46
N ARG A 90 -7.43 11.18 -11.67
CA ARG A 90 -8.21 10.22 -12.48
C ARG A 90 -8.41 8.85 -11.82
N LEU A 91 -7.60 8.51 -10.82
CA LEU A 91 -7.69 7.26 -10.07
C LEU A 91 -8.42 7.43 -8.73
N LYS A 92 -8.64 8.66 -8.27
CA LYS A 92 -9.33 8.91 -7.00
C LYS A 92 -10.84 8.98 -7.25
N THR A 93 -11.63 8.56 -6.26
CA THR A 93 -13.05 8.93 -6.25
C THR A 93 -13.16 10.45 -6.24
N GLN A 94 -13.95 11.01 -7.15
CA GLN A 94 -14.20 12.44 -7.21
C GLN A 94 -14.92 12.86 -5.91
N LYS A 95 -14.38 13.86 -5.20
CA LYS A 95 -15.18 14.60 -4.21
C LYS A 95 -16.27 15.31 -5.00
N ASN A 96 -17.53 14.95 -4.76
CA ASN A 96 -18.69 15.74 -5.19
C ASN A 96 -18.61 17.15 -4.60
#